data_AF-A0AAD3HDD0-F1
#
_entry.id   AF-A0AAD3HDD0-F1
#
_cell.length_a   1.000
_cell.length_b   1.000
_cell.length_c   1.000
_cell.angle_alpha   90.00
_cell.angle_beta   90.00
_cell.angle_gamma   90.00
#
_symmetry.space_group_name_H-M   'P 1'
#
loop_
_entity.id
_entity.type
_entity.pdbx_description
1 polymer ?
#
loop_
_entity_poly.entity_id
_entity_poly.type
_entity_poly.pdbx_seq_one_letter_code
_entity_poly.pdbx_strand_id
1 'polypeptide(L)'
;MAHDNDTFESLSSRLAYLELWRELAVVPNENECHEDDHDLLLLRTEDGMDDLHQLSQRCLIVRQLMNEKLPPHELVMDNDLVVRASTIVNAGLGLFFDPDHDRLIPEGSIICYYTGHRHNFFSQKYLTDRSYLLNITEDILVDSLPLLHVKARYVNDPLNDKFINCKFVPDHKDRFRCKLVAIRNISAGEELFVSYGQYYWMQHKVQASVYFGNN
;
A
#
# COMPACT_ATOMS: atom_id res chain seq x y z
N MET A 1 -20.85 13.37 3.64
CA MET A 1 -19.62 14.01 4.16
C MET A 1 -19.22 13.14 5.33
N ALA A 2 -17.95 12.74 5.50
CA ALA A 2 -17.59 11.90 6.65
C ALA A 2 -18.08 12.57 7.95
N HIS A 3 -18.82 11.82 8.75
CA HIS A 3 -19.22 12.28 10.07
C HIS A 3 -17.99 12.18 10.98
N ASP A 4 -17.86 13.09 11.94
CA ASP A 4 -16.67 13.16 12.81
C ASP A 4 -16.47 11.87 13.63
N ASN A 5 -17.53 11.06 13.76
CA ASN A 5 -17.55 9.76 14.44
C ASN A 5 -17.23 8.55 13.53
N ASP A 6 -17.03 8.74 12.22
CA ASP A 6 -16.75 7.62 11.31
C ASP A 6 -15.38 7.00 11.63
N THR A 7 -15.41 5.73 12.06
CA THR A 7 -14.20 4.93 12.29
C THR A 7 -13.75 4.24 11.01
N PHE A 8 -12.50 3.76 11.02
CA PHE A 8 -11.96 2.93 9.95
C PHE A 8 -12.88 1.73 9.63
N GLU A 9 -13.38 1.06 10.66
CA GLU A 9 -14.23 -0.12 10.57
C GLU A 9 -15.59 0.23 9.97
N SER A 10 -16.23 1.32 10.42
CA SER A 10 -17.48 1.82 9.86
C SER A 10 -17.35 2.11 8.36
N LEU A 11 -16.32 2.86 7.98
CA LEU A 11 -16.06 3.22 6.59
C LEU A 11 -15.68 2.01 5.73
N SER A 12 -14.95 1.04 6.30
CA SER A 12 -14.62 -0.23 5.64
C SER A 12 -15.88 -1.03 5.34
N SER A 13 -16.81 -1.14 6.30
CA SER A 13 -18.09 -1.80 6.12
C SER A 13 -18.95 -1.09 5.07
N ARG A 14 -19.07 0.24 5.16
CA ARG A 14 -19.78 1.07 4.17
C ARG A 14 -19.22 0.87 2.76
N LEU A 15 -17.90 0.89 2.61
CA LEU A 15 -17.24 0.66 1.32
C LEU A 15 -17.54 -0.73 0.75
N ALA A 16 -17.53 -1.77 1.60
CA ALA A 16 -17.81 -3.13 1.17
C ALA A 16 -19.23 -3.26 0.57
N TYR A 17 -20.22 -2.60 1.17
CA TYR A 17 -21.59 -2.57 0.61
C TYR A 17 -21.66 -1.81 -0.71
N LEU A 18 -21.04 -0.64 -0.82
CA LEU A 18 -21.02 0.13 -2.07
C LEU A 18 -20.35 -0.64 -3.22
N GLU A 19 -19.26 -1.35 -2.93
CA GLU A 19 -18.57 -2.19 -3.92
C GLU A 19 -19.42 -3.40 -4.32
N LEU A 20 -20.11 -4.03 -3.37
CA LEU A 20 -21.04 -5.13 -3.64
C LEU A 20 -22.19 -4.68 -4.56
N TRP A 21 -22.80 -3.53 -4.29
CA TRP A 21 -23.87 -2.99 -5.13
C TRP A 21 -23.36 -2.67 -6.54
N ARG A 22 -22.13 -2.14 -6.65
CA ARG A 22 -21.50 -1.85 -7.94
C ARG A 22 -21.24 -3.11 -8.75
N GLU A 23 -20.83 -4.17 -8.09
CA GLU A 23 -20.46 -5.44 -8.75
C GLU A 23 -21.66 -6.27 -9.15
N LEU A 24 -22.70 -6.29 -8.32
CA LEU A 24 -23.91 -7.06 -8.56
C LEU A 24 -24.98 -6.29 -9.34
N ALA A 25 -24.84 -4.96 -9.50
CA ALA A 25 -25.88 -4.08 -10.02
C ALA A 25 -27.22 -4.30 -9.26
N VAL A 26 -27.12 -4.30 -7.93
CA VAL A 26 -28.27 -4.47 -7.03
C VAL A 26 -28.42 -3.24 -6.15
N VAL A 27 -29.69 -2.88 -5.89
CA VAL A 27 -30.03 -1.74 -5.05
C VAL A 27 -29.82 -2.09 -3.56
N PRO A 28 -29.23 -1.20 -2.76
CA PRO A 28 -29.17 -1.32 -1.30
C PRO A 28 -30.50 -1.69 -0.65
N ASN A 29 -30.46 -2.54 0.37
CA ASN A 29 -31.51 -2.55 1.38
C ASN A 29 -31.36 -1.30 2.28
N GLU A 30 -32.47 -0.67 2.66
CA GLU A 30 -32.48 0.49 3.56
C GLU A 30 -31.72 0.22 4.88
N ASN A 31 -31.82 -1.02 5.40
CA ASN A 31 -31.12 -1.44 6.62
C ASN A 31 -29.60 -1.60 6.46
N GLU A 32 -29.10 -1.70 5.24
CA GLU A 32 -27.68 -1.88 4.91
C GLU A 32 -27.07 -0.58 4.35
N CYS A 33 -27.91 0.45 4.15
CA CYS A 33 -27.51 1.70 3.54
C CYS A 33 -27.11 2.72 4.60
N HIS A 34 -25.86 3.17 4.53
CA HIS A 34 -25.38 4.27 5.33
C HIS A 34 -26.19 5.53 5.04
N GLU A 35 -26.47 6.37 6.05
CA GLU A 35 -27.33 7.56 5.91
C GLU A 35 -26.89 8.50 4.78
N ASP A 36 -25.59 8.75 4.67
CA ASP A 36 -24.99 9.53 3.58
C ASP A 36 -25.27 8.99 2.18
N ASP A 37 -25.61 7.71 2.03
CA ASP A 37 -25.84 7.04 0.75
C ASP A 37 -27.33 6.78 0.49
N HIS A 38 -28.23 7.29 1.35
CA HIS A 38 -29.69 7.16 1.17
C HIS A 38 -30.19 7.81 -0.13
N ASP A 39 -29.46 8.78 -0.68
CA ASP A 39 -29.76 9.33 -2.00
C ASP A 39 -29.72 8.25 -3.09
N LEU A 40 -28.89 7.22 -2.91
CA LEU A 40 -28.79 6.09 -3.85
C LEU A 40 -30.02 5.17 -3.83
N LEU A 41 -30.78 5.14 -2.73
CA LEU A 41 -32.05 4.40 -2.66
C LEU A 41 -33.14 5.03 -3.54
N LEU A 42 -33.04 6.34 -3.77
CA LEU A 42 -34.03 7.15 -4.48
C LEU A 42 -33.74 7.28 -5.98
N LEU A 43 -32.57 6.85 -6.45
CA LEU A 43 -32.15 6.84 -7.85
C LEU A 43 -32.85 5.72 -8.66
N ARG A 44 -34.17 5.61 -8.53
CA ARG A 44 -34.99 4.96 -9.56
C ARG A 44 -35.17 5.96 -10.69
N THR A 45 -34.23 6.01 -11.62
CA THR A 45 -34.51 6.67 -12.91
C THR A 45 -35.66 5.93 -13.59
N GLU A 46 -36.51 6.65 -14.33
CA GLU A 46 -37.67 6.08 -15.05
C GLU A 46 -37.27 4.98 -16.06
N ASP A 47 -35.97 4.86 -16.38
CA ASP A 47 -35.38 3.85 -17.26
C ASP A 47 -34.66 2.70 -16.54
N GLY A 48 -34.64 2.68 -15.20
CA GLY A 48 -34.16 1.53 -14.40
C GLY A 48 -32.66 1.21 -14.51
N MET A 49 -31.84 2.12 -15.03
CA MET A 49 -30.39 1.98 -14.98
C MET A 49 -29.84 2.61 -13.70
N ASP A 50 -29.20 1.78 -12.87
CA ASP A 50 -28.36 2.24 -11.77
C ASP A 50 -27.28 3.17 -12.34
N ASP A 51 -27.10 4.34 -11.72
CA ASP A 51 -26.00 5.23 -12.07
C ASP A 51 -24.68 4.65 -11.53
N LEU A 52 -24.15 3.66 -12.25
CA LEU A 52 -22.86 3.01 -11.99
C LEU A 52 -21.72 4.02 -11.90
N HIS A 53 -21.85 5.18 -12.57
CA HIS A 53 -20.86 6.25 -12.47
C HIS A 53 -20.92 6.91 -11.08
N GLN A 54 -22.10 7.30 -10.62
CA GLN A 54 -22.28 7.87 -9.28
C GLN A 54 -21.83 6.88 -8.18
N LEU A 55 -22.21 5.61 -8.30
CA LEU A 55 -21.80 4.58 -7.35
C LEU A 55 -20.28 4.36 -7.36
N SER A 56 -19.67 4.36 -8.54
CA SER A 56 -18.21 4.32 -8.69
C SER A 56 -17.52 5.50 -8.01
N GLN A 57 -18.03 6.73 -8.18
CA GLN A 57 -17.50 7.90 -7.48
C GLN A 57 -17.66 7.78 -5.97
N ARG A 58 -18.79 7.25 -5.50
CA ARG A 58 -19.03 7.05 -4.07
C ARG A 58 -18.05 6.04 -3.46
N CYS A 59 -17.77 4.93 -4.14
CA CYS A 59 -16.73 3.99 -3.71
C CYS A 59 -15.36 4.67 -3.58
N LEU A 60 -14.98 5.55 -4.51
CA LEU A 60 -13.70 6.27 -4.45
C LEU A 60 -13.64 7.22 -3.24
N ILE A 61 -14.70 7.98 -3.02
CA ILE A 61 -14.81 8.93 -1.89
C ILE A 61 -14.73 8.18 -0.56
N VAL A 62 -15.56 7.16 -0.36
CA VAL A 62 -15.58 6.41 0.91
C VAL A 62 -14.26 5.68 1.14
N ARG A 63 -13.61 5.17 0.08
CA ARG A 63 -12.26 4.58 0.19
C ARG A 63 -11.21 5.61 0.61
N GLN A 64 -11.27 6.83 0.08
CA GLN A 64 -10.37 7.89 0.50
C GLN A 64 -10.57 8.21 2.00
N LEU A 65 -11.80 8.41 2.43
CA LEU A 65 -12.14 8.66 3.84
C LEU A 65 -11.67 7.50 4.75
N MET A 66 -11.91 6.26 4.33
CA MET A 66 -11.44 5.06 5.03
C MET A 66 -9.92 5.08 5.18
N ASN A 67 -9.18 5.44 4.12
CA ASN A 67 -7.73 5.52 4.15
C ASN A 67 -7.21 6.67 5.05
N GLU A 68 -7.89 7.81 5.08
CA GLU A 68 -7.58 8.92 6.00
C GLU A 68 -7.74 8.52 7.48
N LYS A 69 -8.56 7.50 7.76
CA LYS A 69 -8.79 6.95 9.09
C LYS A 69 -8.00 5.65 9.35
N LEU A 70 -7.02 5.31 8.51
CA LEU A 70 -6.21 4.10 8.71
C LEU A 70 -5.62 4.06 10.14
N PRO A 71 -5.77 2.94 10.87
CA PRO A 71 -5.18 2.81 12.18
C PRO A 71 -3.65 2.91 12.07
N PRO A 72 -2.98 3.51 13.07
CA PRO A 72 -1.54 3.63 13.06
C PRO A 72 -0.90 2.24 12.99
N HIS A 73 0.14 2.11 12.19
CA HIS A 73 0.93 0.90 12.16
C HIS A 73 1.67 0.73 13.50
N GLU A 74 1.69 -0.48 14.08
CA GLU A 74 2.52 -0.77 15.25
C GLU A 74 4.02 -0.68 14.87
N LEU A 75 4.63 0.47 15.19
CA LEU A 75 5.99 0.89 14.79
C LEU A 75 7.15 0.13 15.47
N VAL A 76 6.88 -0.87 16.32
CA VAL A 76 7.91 -1.39 17.24
C VAL A 76 9.09 -2.05 16.51
N MET A 77 8.87 -2.63 15.33
CA MET A 77 9.90 -3.41 14.64
C MET A 77 10.86 -2.60 13.79
N ASP A 78 10.59 -1.33 13.50
CA ASP A 78 11.39 -0.55 12.56
C ASP A 78 12.35 0.45 13.22
N ASN A 79 12.42 0.47 14.55
CA ASN A 79 13.26 1.41 15.32
C ASN A 79 14.74 1.36 14.92
N ASP A 80 15.24 0.17 14.61
CA ASP A 80 16.63 -0.07 14.22
C ASP A 80 16.91 0.22 12.74
N LEU A 81 15.98 0.88 12.05
CA LEU A 81 16.11 1.25 10.65
C LEU A 81 16.20 2.76 10.47
N VAL A 82 17.08 3.20 9.58
CA VAL A 82 17.30 4.61 9.28
C VAL A 82 17.06 4.89 7.81
N VAL A 83 16.35 5.99 7.53
CA VAL A 83 16.14 6.50 6.18
C VAL A 83 17.19 7.57 5.91
N ARG A 84 17.98 7.39 4.85
CA ARG A 84 19.03 8.33 4.44
C ARG A 84 19.23 8.29 2.93
N ALA A 85 20.15 9.08 2.38
CA ALA A 85 20.46 9.03 0.95
C ALA A 85 20.87 7.60 0.53
N SER A 86 20.28 7.11 -0.56
CA SER A 86 20.59 5.79 -1.11
C SER A 86 22.01 5.74 -1.67
N THR A 87 22.63 4.56 -1.64
CA THR A 87 23.89 4.27 -2.33
C THR A 87 23.71 4.17 -3.84
N ILE A 88 22.47 4.05 -4.33
CA ILE A 88 22.15 4.07 -5.75
C ILE A 88 22.14 5.52 -6.25
N VAL A 89 22.93 5.79 -7.29
CA VAL A 89 23.02 7.11 -7.92
C VAL A 89 21.63 7.56 -8.40
N ASN A 90 21.20 8.75 -7.98
CA ASN A 90 19.92 9.38 -8.32
C ASN A 90 18.65 8.65 -7.83
N ALA A 91 18.75 7.67 -6.92
CA ALA A 91 17.57 7.01 -6.35
C ALA A 91 16.89 7.80 -5.21
N GLY A 92 17.51 8.87 -4.73
CA GLY A 92 16.98 9.66 -3.62
C GLY A 92 17.29 9.01 -2.27
N LEU A 93 16.27 8.55 -1.55
CA LEU A 93 16.40 7.96 -0.22
C LEU A 93 16.39 6.42 -0.28
N GLY A 94 17.10 5.80 0.65
CA GLY A 94 17.16 4.36 0.87
C GLY A 94 16.87 4.01 2.33
N LEU A 95 16.49 2.76 2.56
CA LEU A 95 16.31 2.21 3.90
C LEU A 95 17.54 1.42 4.32
N PHE A 96 18.07 1.68 5.50
CA PHE A 96 19.28 1.06 6.01
C PHE A 96 19.03 0.44 7.37
N PHE A 97 19.75 -0.64 7.66
CA PHE A 97 19.89 -1.09 9.04
C PHE A 97 20.85 -0.13 9.77
N ASP A 98 20.47 0.32 10.98
CA ASP A 98 21.18 1.37 11.70
C ASP A 98 22.68 1.04 11.85
N PRO A 99 23.60 1.91 11.38
CA PRO A 99 25.04 1.70 11.51
C PRO A 99 25.55 1.67 12.95
N ASP A 100 24.82 2.27 13.90
CA ASP A 100 25.21 2.28 15.31
C ASP A 100 24.80 1.00 16.06
N HIS A 101 24.13 0.07 15.37
CA HIS A 101 23.73 -1.21 15.96
C HIS A 101 24.91 -2.20 16.03
N ASP A 102 25.02 -2.92 17.14
CA ASP A 102 26.02 -3.95 17.41
C ASP A 102 25.66 -5.37 16.91
N ARG A 103 24.49 -5.55 16.27
CA ARG A 103 23.96 -6.85 15.84
C ARG A 103 23.92 -6.94 14.33
N LEU A 104 23.62 -8.14 13.84
CA LEU A 104 23.15 -8.36 12.47
C LEU A 104 21.66 -8.70 12.51
N ILE A 105 20.95 -8.42 11.43
CA ILE A 105 19.62 -8.98 11.18
C ILE A 105 19.83 -10.40 10.62
N PRO A 106 19.36 -11.47 11.30
CA PRO A 106 19.50 -12.82 10.79
C PRO A 106 18.68 -13.07 9.52
N GLU A 107 19.18 -13.93 8.64
CA GLU A 107 18.40 -14.47 7.52
C GLU A 107 17.03 -15.01 8.00
N GLY A 108 15.98 -14.72 7.22
CA GLY A 108 14.61 -15.14 7.51
C GLY A 108 13.87 -14.26 8.51
N SER A 109 14.55 -13.29 9.14
CA SER A 109 13.91 -12.35 10.07
C SER A 109 12.96 -11.40 9.35
N ILE A 110 11.85 -11.07 10.00
CA ILE A 110 10.97 -9.98 9.57
C ILE A 110 11.61 -8.68 10.03
N ILE A 111 11.92 -7.80 9.08
CA ILE A 111 12.58 -6.52 9.32
C ILE A 111 11.54 -5.47 9.71
N CYS A 112 10.54 -5.26 8.84
CA CYS A 112 9.43 -4.34 9.05
C CYS A 112 8.27 -4.71 8.12
N TYR A 113 7.21 -3.91 8.10
CA TYR A 113 6.07 -4.14 7.20
C TYR A 113 5.89 -3.00 6.20
N TYR A 114 5.51 -3.39 5.00
CA TYR A 114 4.95 -2.51 3.98
C TYR A 114 3.43 -2.45 4.16
N THR A 115 2.91 -1.27 4.43
CA THR A 115 1.49 -0.99 4.70
C THR A 115 1.13 0.38 4.14
N GLY A 116 -0.15 0.69 3.96
CA GLY A 116 -0.53 1.85 3.18
C GLY A 116 -2.02 2.01 2.96
N HIS A 117 -2.36 3.01 2.16
CA HIS A 117 -3.69 3.23 1.63
C HIS A 117 -4.14 2.00 0.84
N ARG A 118 -5.35 1.52 1.12
CA ARG A 118 -5.88 0.27 0.56
C ARG A 118 -6.60 0.55 -0.76
N HIS A 119 -6.21 -0.17 -1.79
CA HIS A 119 -6.73 -0.09 -3.16
C HIS A 119 -7.09 -1.47 -3.70
N ASN A 120 -7.88 -1.46 -4.77
CA ASN A 120 -8.21 -2.61 -5.62
C ASN A 120 -7.93 -2.23 -7.09
N PHE A 121 -8.10 -3.18 -8.02
CA PHE A 121 -7.87 -2.94 -9.45
C PHE A 121 -8.66 -1.77 -10.04
N PHE A 122 -9.85 -1.50 -9.50
CA PHE A 122 -10.67 -0.37 -9.92
C PHE A 122 -10.09 0.96 -9.42
N SER A 123 -9.91 1.10 -8.11
CA SER A 123 -9.50 2.36 -7.48
C SER A 123 -8.06 2.76 -7.80
N GLN A 124 -7.14 1.80 -8.04
CA GLN A 124 -5.76 2.14 -8.40
C GLN A 124 -5.65 2.96 -9.71
N LYS A 125 -6.65 2.85 -10.60
CA LYS A 125 -6.67 3.57 -11.88
C LYS A 125 -6.76 5.09 -11.69
N TYR A 126 -7.27 5.52 -10.53
CA TYR A 126 -7.44 6.92 -10.15
C TYR A 126 -6.24 7.48 -9.37
N LEU A 127 -5.24 6.64 -9.06
CA LEU A 127 -3.98 7.11 -8.51
C LEU A 127 -3.18 7.85 -9.58
N THR A 128 -2.70 9.05 -9.24
CA THR A 128 -1.84 9.88 -10.11
C THR A 128 -0.43 9.29 -10.21
N ASP A 129 0.07 8.77 -9.09
CA ASP A 129 1.37 8.11 -8.98
C ASP A 129 1.18 6.73 -8.37
N ARG A 130 1.79 5.70 -8.98
CA ARG A 130 1.73 4.30 -8.56
C ARG A 130 3.10 3.74 -8.19
N SER A 131 4.11 4.60 -8.05
CA SER A 131 5.49 4.22 -7.74
C SER A 131 5.65 3.49 -6.40
N TYR A 132 4.70 3.67 -5.47
CA TYR A 132 4.62 2.99 -4.18
C TYR A 132 3.41 2.05 -4.05
N LEU A 133 2.83 1.65 -5.18
CA LEU A 133 1.72 0.71 -5.18
C LEU A 133 2.26 -0.72 -5.17
N LEU A 134 2.13 -1.40 -4.04
CA LEU A 134 2.48 -2.81 -3.89
C LEU A 134 1.24 -3.69 -4.11
N ASN A 135 1.37 -4.67 -5.00
CA ASN A 135 0.36 -5.71 -5.17
C ASN A 135 0.63 -6.85 -4.17
N ILE A 136 -0.25 -7.02 -3.17
CA ILE A 136 -0.10 -8.06 -2.14
C ILE A 136 -0.70 -9.38 -2.62
N THR A 137 -1.91 -9.31 -3.15
CA THR A 137 -2.68 -10.41 -3.78
C THR A 137 -3.49 -9.81 -4.92
N GLU A 138 -4.03 -10.63 -5.82
CA GLU A 138 -4.81 -10.16 -6.99
C GLU A 138 -5.74 -8.96 -6.67
N ASP A 139 -6.57 -9.04 -5.63
CA ASP A 139 -7.53 -7.96 -5.34
C ASP A 139 -7.05 -6.89 -4.33
N ILE A 140 -5.85 -7.03 -3.77
CA ILE A 140 -5.37 -6.19 -2.66
C ILE A 140 -4.08 -5.48 -3.07
N LEU A 141 -4.22 -4.17 -3.27
CA LEU A 141 -3.11 -3.28 -3.51
C LEU A 141 -2.98 -2.29 -2.36
N VAL A 142 -1.74 -1.94 -2.04
CA VAL A 142 -1.42 -1.06 -0.92
C VAL A 142 -0.47 0.01 -1.38
N ASP A 143 -0.84 1.27 -1.16
CA ASP A 143 -0.07 2.44 -1.55
C ASP A 143 0.56 3.12 -0.32
N SER A 144 1.89 3.06 -0.23
CA SER A 144 2.64 3.75 0.83
C SER A 144 3.02 5.19 0.47
N LEU A 145 2.67 5.70 -0.71
CA LEU A 145 3.07 7.04 -1.14
C LEU A 145 2.69 8.13 -0.11
N PRO A 146 1.46 8.16 0.44
CA PRO A 146 1.06 9.20 1.38
C PRO A 146 1.66 9.03 2.79
N LEU A 147 2.15 7.84 3.12
CA LEU A 147 2.53 7.46 4.49
C LEU A 147 4.05 7.49 4.67
N LEU A 148 4.62 8.69 4.83
CA LEU A 148 6.06 8.88 4.98
C LEU A 148 6.68 8.14 6.18
N HIS A 149 5.88 7.80 7.20
CA HIS A 149 6.33 7.05 8.36
C HIS A 149 6.54 5.54 8.08
N VAL A 150 6.00 5.00 6.98
CA VAL A 150 6.18 3.59 6.62
C VAL A 150 7.58 3.39 6.07
N LYS A 151 8.54 2.95 6.89
CA LYS A 151 9.95 2.83 6.50
C LYS A 151 10.18 1.91 5.30
N ALA A 152 9.41 0.82 5.19
CA ALA A 152 9.52 -0.13 4.08
C ALA A 152 9.32 0.50 2.69
N ARG A 153 8.70 1.68 2.59
CA ARG A 153 8.54 2.42 1.33
C ARG A 153 9.86 2.91 0.72
N TYR A 154 10.92 3.00 1.53
CA TYR A 154 12.23 3.50 1.10
C TYR A 154 13.19 2.40 0.65
N VAL A 155 12.75 1.14 0.59
CA VAL A 155 13.56 0.03 0.10
C VAL A 155 13.63 0.10 -1.41
N ASN A 156 14.84 0.23 -1.96
CA ASN A 156 15.07 0.39 -3.40
C ASN A 156 15.25 -0.96 -4.12
N ASP A 157 15.12 -0.93 -5.45
CA ASP A 157 15.56 -2.01 -6.32
C ASP A 157 16.94 -1.68 -6.94
N PRO A 158 17.97 -2.51 -6.70
CA PRO A 158 19.33 -2.27 -7.17
C PRO A 158 19.51 -2.52 -8.67
N LEU A 159 18.50 -3.06 -9.36
CA LEU A 159 18.57 -3.56 -10.74
C LEU A 159 19.75 -4.51 -10.98
N ASN A 160 20.13 -5.22 -9.91
CA ASN A 160 21.23 -6.15 -9.87
C ASN A 160 20.96 -7.18 -8.78
N ASP A 161 20.56 -8.38 -9.20
CA ASP A 161 20.12 -9.45 -8.31
C ASP A 161 21.17 -9.85 -7.27
N LYS A 162 22.46 -9.59 -7.55
CA LYS A 162 23.57 -9.85 -6.63
C LYS A 162 23.44 -9.07 -5.31
N PHE A 163 22.82 -7.89 -5.33
CA PHE A 163 22.74 -7.00 -4.18
C PHE A 163 21.41 -7.07 -3.43
N ILE A 164 20.43 -7.81 -3.95
CA ILE A 164 19.17 -8.06 -3.25
C ILE A 164 19.47 -8.78 -1.93
N ASN A 165 18.98 -8.24 -0.83
CA ASN A 165 19.17 -8.81 0.51
C ASN A 165 17.86 -8.94 1.30
N CYS A 166 16.75 -8.47 0.73
CA CYS A 166 15.42 -8.59 1.28
C CYS A 166 14.40 -9.06 0.23
N LYS A 167 13.22 -9.47 0.68
CA LYS A 167 12.04 -9.70 -0.18
C LYS A 167 10.75 -9.30 0.53
N PHE A 168 9.75 -8.90 -0.23
CA PHE A 168 8.39 -8.76 0.28
C PHE A 168 7.68 -10.11 0.30
N VAL A 169 7.00 -10.40 1.41
CA VAL A 169 6.21 -11.62 1.62
C VAL A 169 4.86 -11.23 2.21
N PRO A 170 3.72 -11.58 1.60
CA PRO A 170 2.40 -11.33 2.18
C PRO A 170 2.31 -11.79 3.64
N ASP A 171 1.67 -10.98 4.49
CA ASP A 171 1.39 -11.38 5.86
C ASP A 171 0.06 -12.15 5.94
N HIS A 172 0.11 -13.41 6.39
CA HIS A 172 -1.10 -14.22 6.56
C HIS A 172 -1.95 -13.79 7.76
N LYS A 173 -1.40 -12.98 8.68
CA LYS A 173 -2.14 -12.44 9.83
C LYS A 173 -2.90 -11.15 9.50
N ASP A 174 -2.44 -10.41 8.50
CA ASP A 174 -3.05 -9.18 8.02
C ASP A 174 -2.86 -9.08 6.50
N ARG A 175 -3.95 -9.32 5.77
CA ARG A 175 -3.94 -9.35 4.30
C ARG A 175 -3.63 -8.01 3.64
N PHE A 176 -3.61 -6.91 4.39
CA PHE A 176 -3.35 -5.56 3.89
C PHE A 176 -1.91 -5.09 4.15
N ARG A 177 -1.00 -6.01 4.46
CA ARG A 177 0.44 -5.69 4.59
C ARG A 177 1.34 -6.81 4.07
N CYS A 178 2.55 -6.43 3.72
CA CYS A 178 3.65 -7.34 3.38
C CYS A 178 4.75 -7.23 4.42
N LYS A 179 5.36 -8.36 4.78
CA LYS A 179 6.61 -8.43 5.54
C LYS A 179 7.77 -8.11 4.60
N LEU A 180 8.68 -7.24 5.02
CA LEU A 180 10.03 -7.19 4.47
C LEU A 180 10.87 -8.23 5.22
N VAL A 181 11.37 -9.24 4.51
CA VAL A 181 12.09 -10.38 5.10
C VAL A 181 13.51 -10.43 4.58
N ALA A 182 14.48 -10.56 5.49
CA ALA A 182 15.89 -10.75 5.13
C ALA A 182 16.09 -12.10 4.41
N ILE A 183 16.80 -12.11 3.28
CA ILE A 183 17.14 -13.36 2.53
C ILE A 183 18.59 -13.81 2.75
N ARG A 184 19.34 -13.06 3.55
CA ARG A 184 20.66 -13.38 4.10
C ARG A 184 20.84 -12.58 5.39
N ASN A 185 21.93 -12.82 6.12
CA ASN A 185 22.32 -11.94 7.21
C ASN A 185 22.62 -10.52 6.69
N ILE A 186 22.18 -9.50 7.43
CA ILE A 186 22.37 -8.08 7.11
C ILE A 186 23.14 -7.42 8.24
N SER A 187 24.31 -6.85 7.92
CA SER A 187 25.16 -6.13 8.86
C SER A 187 24.68 -4.69 9.06
N ALA A 188 24.99 -4.12 10.22
CA ALA A 188 24.76 -2.71 10.52
C ALA A 188 25.32 -1.81 9.40
N GLY A 189 24.54 -0.79 9.01
CA GLY A 189 24.89 0.18 7.97
C GLY A 189 24.61 -0.27 6.53
N GLU A 190 24.25 -1.53 6.29
CA GLU A 190 23.84 -2.00 4.95
C GLU A 190 22.52 -1.37 4.51
N GLU A 191 22.42 -1.06 3.21
CA GLU A 191 21.15 -0.67 2.58
C GLU A 191 20.31 -1.92 2.29
N LEU A 192 19.00 -1.81 2.50
CA LEU A 192 18.04 -2.85 2.22
C LEU A 192 17.56 -2.74 0.78
N PHE A 193 17.60 -3.86 0.07
CA PHE A 193 17.29 -3.96 -1.35
C PHE A 193 16.34 -5.13 -1.64
N VAL A 194 15.37 -4.88 -2.51
CA VAL A 194 14.40 -5.88 -3.02
C VAL A 194 14.36 -5.83 -4.53
N SER A 195 13.89 -6.88 -5.20
CA SER A 195 13.47 -6.74 -6.60
C SER A 195 12.07 -6.16 -6.67
N TYR A 196 11.86 -5.12 -7.47
CA TYR A 196 10.53 -4.64 -7.85
C TYR A 196 9.92 -5.48 -8.98
N GLY A 197 10.75 -6.24 -9.68
CA GLY A 197 10.35 -7.08 -10.80
C GLY A 197 10.17 -6.31 -12.12
N GLN A 198 10.20 -7.05 -13.22
CA GLN A 198 10.19 -6.48 -14.57
C GLN A 198 8.94 -5.66 -14.87
N TYR A 199 7.77 -6.10 -14.38
CA TYR A 199 6.51 -5.39 -14.63
C TYR A 199 6.52 -3.97 -14.06
N TYR A 200 7.11 -3.76 -12.88
CA TYR A 200 7.27 -2.43 -12.30
C TYR A 200 8.07 -1.52 -13.24
N TRP A 201 9.25 -1.98 -13.68
CA TRP A 201 10.15 -1.21 -14.54
C TRP A 201 9.60 -0.98 -15.95
N MET A 202 8.75 -1.87 -16.46
CA MET A 202 8.06 -1.67 -17.73
C MET A 202 6.98 -0.58 -17.65
N GLN A 203 6.38 -0.37 -16.48
CA GLN A 203 5.28 0.57 -16.28
C GLN A 203 5.73 1.97 -15.85
N HIS A 204 6.89 2.06 -15.20
CA HIS A 204 7.39 3.32 -14.66
C HIS A 204 8.45 3.93 -15.57
N LYS A 205 8.27 5.20 -15.95
CA LYS A 205 9.20 5.95 -16.81
C LYS A 205 10.36 6.59 -16.03
N VAL A 206 10.74 6.01 -14.89
CA VAL A 206 11.80 6.57 -14.03
C VAL A 206 13.16 6.20 -14.63
N GLN A 207 14.09 7.16 -14.66
CA GLN A 207 15.46 6.87 -15.06
C GLN A 207 16.14 6.06 -13.95
N ALA A 208 16.25 4.75 -14.17
CA ALA A 208 16.82 3.83 -13.20
C ALA A 208 18.36 3.75 -13.32
N SER A 209 19.03 3.56 -12.19
CA SER A 209 20.47 3.33 -12.12
C SER A 209 20.74 1.93 -11.60
N VAL A 210 21.64 1.19 -12.25
CA VAL A 210 22.09 -0.12 -11.76
C VAL A 210 23.10 0.09 -10.65
N TYR A 211 22.92 -0.61 -9.53
CA TYR A 211 23.86 -0.62 -8.43
C TYR A 211 24.98 -1.65 -8.67
N PHE A 212 26.23 -1.20 -8.52
CA PHE A 212 27.43 -2.04 -8.71
C PHE A 212 28.19 -2.32 -7.41
N GLY A 213 27.68 -1.86 -6.26
CA GLY A 213 28.40 -1.89 -4.98
C GLY A 213 29.09 -0.56 -4.68
N ASN A 214 29.39 -0.35 -3.40
CA ASN A 214 30.29 0.72 -2.98
C ASN A 214 31.72 0.31 -3.36
N ASN A 215 32.42 1.15 -4.14
CA ASN A 215 33.86 1.02 -4.41
C ASN A 215 34.69 1.26 -3.16
#